data_AF-A0A0T9NDX4-F1
#
_entry.id   AF-A0A0T9NDX4-F1
#
_cell.length_a   1.000
_cell.length_b   1.000
_cell.length_c   1.000
_cell.angle_alpha   90.00
_cell.angle_beta   90.00
_cell.angle_gamma   90.00
#
_symmetry.space_group_name_H-M   'P 1'
#
loop_
_entity.id
_entity.type
_entity.pdbx_description
1 polymer ?
#
loop_
_entity_poly.entity_id
_entity_poly.type
_entity_poly.pdbx_seq_one_letter_code
_entity_poly.pdbx_strand_id
1 'polypeptide(L)'
;MKGHKTLHCLVAATALSVSSWAFAQSTTATVASTPTNSTPASSQTVAVKPLPTAADLLQQPVYKNSWQKMVKGQKNLPAWARKGVGTSAPYEVINWEGQPYKVGRICKPHDCSYNFMWVAFSQDKKQVWQAWGMRVSVADKPQAINNPSQFATYQWLGRPNESVQALLKKQLQQDPNWH
;
A
#
# COMPACT_ATOMS: atom_id res chain seq x y z
N MET A 1 12.96 -23.82 -57.84
CA MET A 1 12.59 -22.38 -57.69
C MET A 1 13.33 -21.88 -56.45
N LYS A 2 14.22 -20.87 -56.46
CA LYS A 2 14.09 -19.46 -56.90
C LYS A 2 12.89 -18.77 -56.22
N GLY A 3 13.05 -17.85 -55.27
CA GLY A 3 14.27 -17.46 -54.53
C GLY A 3 14.17 -16.14 -53.74
N HIS A 4 15.28 -15.76 -53.09
CA HIS A 4 15.61 -14.44 -52.49
C HIS A 4 14.82 -14.09 -51.20
N LYS A 5 15.33 -13.44 -50.13
CA LYS A 5 16.26 -12.28 -49.94
C LYS A 5 15.65 -10.96 -50.45
N THR A 6 15.73 -9.80 -49.79
CA THR A 6 16.30 -9.42 -48.47
C THR A 6 15.30 -8.42 -47.79
N LEU A 7 15.57 -7.42 -46.93
CA LEU A 7 16.76 -6.71 -46.42
C LEU A 7 16.46 -6.16 -45.00
N HIS A 8 17.46 -5.56 -44.33
CA HIS A 8 17.29 -4.79 -43.08
C HIS A 8 16.75 -3.37 -43.34
N CYS A 9 16.18 -2.74 -42.30
CA CYS A 9 16.07 -1.29 -42.24
C CYS A 9 16.64 -0.78 -40.91
N LEU A 10 17.78 -0.09 -40.97
CA LEU A 10 18.40 0.65 -39.88
C LEU A 10 18.19 2.15 -40.17
N VAL A 11 17.57 2.89 -39.24
CA VAL A 11 17.56 4.35 -39.27
C VAL A 11 17.87 4.86 -37.88
N ALA A 12 19.02 5.53 -37.74
CA ALA A 12 19.37 6.30 -36.57
C ALA A 12 19.17 7.78 -36.88
N ALA A 13 18.59 8.54 -35.96
CA ALA A 13 18.49 9.99 -36.03
C ALA A 13 18.64 10.59 -34.63
N THR A 14 19.81 11.20 -34.37
CA THR A 14 20.08 11.93 -33.12
C THR A 14 19.58 13.36 -33.22
N ALA A 15 18.90 13.85 -32.19
CA ALA A 15 18.63 15.26 -32.00
C ALA A 15 18.86 15.64 -30.53
N LEU A 16 20.05 16.17 -30.22
CA LEU A 16 20.30 16.85 -28.96
C LEU A 16 19.70 18.26 -29.04
N SER A 17 18.94 18.66 -28.04
CA SER A 17 18.51 20.05 -27.86
C SER A 17 18.69 20.46 -26.41
N VAL A 18 19.69 21.29 -26.16
CA VAL A 18 19.97 21.93 -24.87
C VAL A 18 19.75 23.43 -25.02
N SER A 19 18.60 23.92 -24.56
CA SER A 19 18.26 25.34 -24.52
C SER A 19 18.63 25.92 -23.15
N SER A 20 19.74 26.65 -23.10
CA SER A 20 20.26 27.28 -21.87
C SER A 20 19.50 28.54 -21.47
N TRP A 21 19.42 28.75 -20.15
CA TRP A 21 19.25 29.99 -19.39
C TRP A 21 18.49 31.19 -20.00
N ALA A 22 17.43 31.59 -19.28
CA ALA A 22 17.06 32.99 -19.13
C ALA A 22 17.24 33.42 -17.66
N PHE A 23 18.32 34.13 -17.35
CA PHE A 23 18.46 34.81 -16.05
C PHE A 23 17.70 36.15 -16.10
N ALA A 24 16.50 36.18 -15.52
CA ALA A 24 15.81 37.45 -15.27
C ALA A 24 16.45 38.11 -14.03
N GLN A 25 17.06 39.29 -14.21
CA GLN A 25 17.69 40.03 -13.11
C GLN A 25 16.64 40.78 -12.27
N SER A 26 16.85 40.82 -10.96
CA SER A 26 15.95 41.46 -10.01
C SER A 26 15.88 42.98 -10.18
N THR A 27 14.69 43.52 -10.42
CA THR A 27 14.44 44.97 -10.32
C THR A 27 14.16 45.35 -8.87
N THR A 28 14.94 46.29 -8.33
CA THR A 28 14.73 46.86 -6.99
C THR A 28 13.55 47.83 -7.01
N ALA A 29 12.41 47.43 -6.44
CA ALA A 29 11.26 48.30 -6.28
C ALA A 29 11.39 49.21 -5.04
N THR A 30 10.99 50.47 -5.18
CA THR A 30 11.05 51.51 -4.13
C THR A 30 10.19 51.15 -2.92
N VAL A 31 10.75 51.30 -1.71
CA VAL A 31 9.99 51.15 -0.45
C VAL A 31 9.10 52.38 -0.24
N ALA A 32 7.79 52.19 -0.35
CA ALA A 32 6.78 53.19 0.02
C ALA A 32 6.06 52.74 1.29
N SER A 33 6.40 53.35 2.43
CA SER A 33 5.90 52.94 3.74
C SER A 33 4.44 53.37 3.97
N THR A 34 3.52 52.41 4.06
CA THR A 34 2.15 52.62 4.56
C THR A 34 1.88 51.76 5.81
N PRO A 35 1.18 52.29 6.82
CA PRO A 35 0.87 51.56 8.05
C PRO A 35 -0.27 50.56 7.82
N THR A 36 0.03 49.45 7.15
CA THR A 36 -0.95 48.37 6.94
C THR A 36 -1.18 47.62 8.24
N ASN A 37 -2.44 47.54 8.68
CA ASN A 37 -2.80 47.00 10.00
C ASN A 37 -2.47 45.50 10.09
N SER A 38 -1.51 45.13 10.94
CA SER A 38 -0.95 43.77 11.03
C SER A 38 -1.88 42.76 11.72
N THR A 39 -3.01 42.44 11.08
CA THR A 39 -3.78 41.24 11.42
C THR A 39 -2.90 40.01 11.13
N PRO A 40 -2.54 39.18 12.13
CA PRO A 40 -1.74 37.99 11.87
C PRO A 40 -2.54 37.03 11.00
N ALA A 41 -2.02 36.72 9.81
CA ALA A 41 -2.60 35.73 8.93
C ALA A 41 -2.57 34.37 9.64
N SER A 42 -3.72 33.94 10.16
CA SER A 42 -3.82 32.70 10.93
C SER A 42 -3.48 31.52 10.03
N SER A 43 -2.32 30.89 10.29
CA SER A 43 -1.85 29.70 9.59
C SER A 43 -2.80 28.53 9.83
N GLN A 44 -3.85 28.43 9.00
CA GLN A 44 -4.81 27.33 9.05
C GLN A 44 -4.13 26.02 8.62
N THR A 45 -3.52 25.34 9.58
CA THR A 45 -3.15 23.94 9.47
C THR A 45 -4.41 23.12 9.29
N VAL A 46 -4.78 22.90 8.03
CA VAL A 46 -5.90 22.02 7.63
C VAL A 46 -5.60 20.64 8.20
N ALA A 47 -6.30 20.27 9.26
CA ALA A 47 -6.10 19.00 9.96
C ALA A 47 -6.47 17.84 9.03
N VAL A 48 -5.45 17.22 8.42
CA VAL A 48 -5.62 16.06 7.55
C VAL A 48 -6.20 14.92 8.38
N LYS A 49 -7.51 14.68 8.23
CA LYS A 49 -8.20 13.59 8.91
C LYS A 49 -7.54 12.26 8.50
N PRO A 50 -7.03 11.44 9.45
CA PRO A 50 -6.40 10.18 9.10
C PRO A 50 -7.39 9.24 8.41
N LEU A 51 -6.87 8.35 7.56
CA LEU A 51 -7.67 7.31 6.93
C LEU A 51 -8.32 6.40 8.00
N PRO A 52 -9.52 5.84 7.73
CA PRO A 52 -10.12 4.83 8.60
C PRO A 52 -9.19 3.63 8.82
N THR A 53 -9.39 2.88 9.90
CA THR A 53 -8.56 1.70 10.18
C THR A 53 -8.78 0.59 9.16
N ALA A 54 -7.85 -0.37 9.09
CA ALA A 54 -8.04 -1.56 8.28
C ALA A 54 -9.29 -2.36 8.70
N ALA A 55 -9.64 -2.38 10.00
CA ALA A 55 -10.89 -2.96 10.48
C ALA A 55 -12.13 -2.18 10.00
N ASP A 56 -12.11 -0.85 10.00
CA ASP A 56 -13.22 -0.02 9.48
C ASP A 56 -13.44 -0.24 7.98
N LEU A 57 -12.36 -0.33 7.20
CA LEU A 57 -12.42 -0.65 5.78
C LEU A 57 -13.11 -1.99 5.53
N LEU A 58 -12.79 -3.01 6.34
CA LEU A 58 -13.38 -4.35 6.25
C LEU A 58 -14.89 -4.42 6.56
N GLN A 59 -15.43 -3.43 7.26
CA GLN A 59 -16.87 -3.37 7.56
C GLN A 59 -17.70 -2.60 6.52
N GLN A 60 -17.06 -1.80 5.66
CA GLN A 60 -17.74 -1.11 4.55
C GLN A 60 -18.28 -2.13 3.52
N PRO A 61 -19.55 -2.04 3.05
CA PRO A 61 -20.23 -3.13 2.33
C PRO A 61 -19.47 -3.68 1.11
N VAL A 62 -18.84 -2.81 0.33
CA VAL A 62 -18.11 -3.17 -0.89
C VAL A 62 -16.92 -4.10 -0.58
N TYR A 63 -16.07 -3.70 0.37
CA TYR A 63 -14.90 -4.47 0.79
C TYR A 63 -15.31 -5.71 1.60
N LYS A 64 -16.37 -5.60 2.43
CA LYS A 64 -16.94 -6.70 3.22
C LYS A 64 -17.39 -7.88 2.36
N ASN A 65 -17.98 -7.62 1.20
CA ASN A 65 -18.35 -8.67 0.24
C ASN A 65 -17.13 -9.41 -0.32
N SER A 66 -16.07 -8.67 -0.68
CA SER A 66 -14.83 -9.26 -1.19
C SER A 66 -14.03 -9.99 -0.10
N TRP A 67 -14.07 -9.48 1.13
CA TRP A 67 -13.57 -10.16 2.33
C TRP A 67 -14.26 -11.50 2.56
N GLN A 68 -15.60 -11.51 2.58
CA GLN A 68 -16.39 -12.72 2.76
C GLN A 68 -16.08 -13.78 1.68
N LYS A 69 -15.90 -13.37 0.41
CA LYS A 69 -15.43 -14.26 -0.66
C LYS A 69 -14.03 -14.83 -0.37
N MET A 70 -13.10 -14.00 0.09
CA MET A 70 -11.71 -14.37 0.39
C MET A 70 -11.59 -15.39 1.55
N VAL A 71 -12.41 -15.23 2.60
CA VAL A 71 -12.41 -16.10 3.79
C VAL A 71 -13.34 -17.32 3.69
N LYS A 72 -14.19 -17.40 2.66
CA LYS A 72 -15.11 -18.53 2.46
C LYS A 72 -14.33 -19.84 2.24
N GLY A 73 -14.75 -20.91 2.92
CA GLY A 73 -14.12 -22.23 2.82
C GLY A 73 -12.75 -22.37 3.49
N GLN A 74 -12.17 -21.30 4.04
CA GLN A 74 -10.85 -21.35 4.67
C GLN A 74 -10.87 -22.17 5.96
N LYS A 75 -10.14 -23.30 5.96
CA LYS A 75 -9.92 -24.15 7.13
C LYS A 75 -9.07 -23.40 8.17
N ASN A 76 -9.30 -23.70 9.44
CA ASN A 76 -8.53 -23.23 10.61
C ASN A 76 -8.38 -21.70 10.74
N LEU A 77 -9.20 -20.90 10.02
CA LEU A 77 -9.20 -19.45 10.10
C LEU A 77 -9.97 -18.98 11.35
N PRO A 78 -9.33 -18.30 12.32
CA PRO A 78 -9.96 -17.94 13.59
C PRO A 78 -11.10 -16.91 13.43
N ALA A 79 -11.99 -16.84 14.42
CA ALA A 79 -13.23 -16.08 14.34
C ALA A 79 -13.03 -14.57 14.10
N TRP A 80 -11.99 -13.96 14.67
CA TRP A 80 -11.66 -12.53 14.45
C TRP A 80 -11.32 -12.26 12.97
N ALA A 81 -10.43 -13.07 12.41
CA ALA A 81 -10.04 -13.02 11.00
C ALA A 81 -11.23 -13.30 10.08
N ARG A 82 -12.03 -14.35 10.35
CA ARG A 82 -13.22 -14.66 9.55
C ARG A 82 -14.28 -13.55 9.58
N LYS A 83 -14.40 -12.80 10.68
CA LYS A 83 -15.31 -11.63 10.80
C LYS A 83 -14.74 -10.33 10.22
N GLY A 84 -13.43 -10.25 9.96
CA GLY A 84 -12.77 -9.01 9.53
C GLY A 84 -12.72 -7.96 10.64
N VAL A 85 -12.51 -8.40 11.90
CA VAL A 85 -12.44 -7.55 13.09
C VAL A 85 -11.16 -7.83 13.86
N GLY A 86 -10.61 -6.79 14.49
CA GLY A 86 -9.36 -6.87 15.25
C GLY A 86 -8.84 -5.48 15.56
N THR A 87 -7.71 -5.41 16.27
CA THR A 87 -6.97 -4.15 16.44
C THR A 87 -6.25 -3.83 15.13
N SER A 88 -6.25 -2.56 14.71
CA SER A 88 -5.58 -2.11 13.47
C SER A 88 -5.27 -0.62 13.46
N ALA A 89 -4.20 -0.26 12.77
CA ALA A 89 -3.89 1.10 12.34
C ALA A 89 -4.80 1.54 11.16
N PRO A 90 -4.77 2.83 10.76
CA PRO A 90 -5.19 3.28 9.43
C PRO A 90 -4.72 2.35 8.30
N TYR A 91 -5.52 2.22 7.24
CA TYR A 91 -5.05 1.57 6.01
C TYR A 91 -4.22 2.55 5.16
N GLU A 92 -3.26 2.02 4.41
CA GLU A 92 -2.45 2.75 3.43
C GLU A 92 -3.06 2.66 2.03
N VAL A 93 -2.77 3.63 1.18
CA VAL A 93 -2.99 3.54 -0.27
C VAL A 93 -1.62 3.53 -0.94
N ILE A 94 -1.24 2.39 -1.51
CA ILE A 94 0.06 2.20 -2.17
C ILE A 94 -0.12 1.96 -3.67
N ASN A 95 0.92 2.20 -4.46
CA ASN A 95 1.00 1.77 -5.85
C ASN A 95 1.96 0.57 -5.93
N TRP A 96 1.51 -0.54 -6.51
CA TRP A 96 2.32 -1.73 -6.75
C TRP A 96 2.14 -2.18 -8.19
N GLU A 97 3.25 -2.32 -8.94
CA GLU A 97 3.24 -2.69 -10.37
C GLU A 97 2.29 -1.84 -11.25
N GLY A 98 2.15 -0.56 -10.91
CA GLY A 98 1.28 0.39 -11.61
C GLY A 98 -0.21 0.28 -11.26
N GLN A 99 -0.58 -0.53 -10.27
CA GLN A 99 -1.95 -0.66 -9.77
C GLN A 99 -2.09 -0.10 -8.34
N PRO A 100 -3.17 0.64 -8.03
CA PRO A 100 -3.43 1.10 -6.68
C PRO A 100 -3.95 -0.06 -5.80
N TYR A 101 -3.44 -0.15 -4.58
CA TYR A 101 -3.94 -1.07 -3.55
C TYR A 101 -4.27 -0.29 -2.27
N LYS A 102 -5.36 -0.68 -1.61
CA LYS A 102 -5.60 -0.37 -0.19
C LYS A 102 -5.05 -1.50 0.64
N VAL A 103 -4.13 -1.22 1.55
CA VAL A 103 -3.38 -2.24 2.29
C VAL A 103 -3.41 -1.94 3.79
N GLY A 104 -3.47 -2.96 4.62
CA GLY A 104 -3.45 -2.77 6.07
C GLY A 104 -3.36 -4.06 6.87
N ARG A 105 -3.05 -3.91 8.16
CA ARG A 105 -2.87 -5.00 9.13
C ARG A 105 -4.04 -5.02 10.12
N ILE A 106 -4.71 -6.16 10.27
CA ILE A 106 -5.59 -6.45 11.40
C ILE A 106 -4.99 -7.54 12.29
N CYS A 107 -5.13 -7.43 13.60
CA CYS A 107 -4.60 -8.40 14.55
C CYS A 107 -5.59 -8.80 15.64
N LYS A 108 -5.39 -10.00 16.21
CA LYS A 108 -6.20 -10.54 17.30
C LYS A 108 -6.11 -9.59 18.50
N PRO A 109 -7.23 -9.09 19.04
CA PRO A 109 -7.21 -8.27 20.24
C PRO A 109 -6.44 -8.96 21.37
N HIS A 110 -5.60 -8.19 22.06
CA HIS A 110 -4.69 -8.64 23.13
C HIS A 110 -3.61 -9.67 22.71
N ASP A 111 -3.44 -9.95 21.41
CA ASP A 111 -2.47 -10.93 20.89
C ASP A 111 -1.94 -10.50 19.51
N CYS A 112 -1.52 -9.24 19.41
CA CYS A 112 -1.15 -8.63 18.14
C CYS A 112 0.28 -8.94 17.65
N SER A 113 1.14 -9.48 18.52
CA SER A 113 2.48 -9.94 18.14
C SER A 113 2.42 -11.31 17.47
N TYR A 114 1.67 -12.27 18.03
CA TYR A 114 1.62 -13.64 17.52
C TYR A 114 0.52 -13.88 16.48
N ASN A 115 -0.62 -13.17 16.55
CA ASN A 115 -1.77 -13.42 15.68
C ASN A 115 -2.23 -12.17 14.92
N PHE A 116 -1.78 -12.05 13.66
CA PHE A 116 -2.13 -10.91 12.81
C PHE A 116 -2.27 -11.30 11.34
N MET A 117 -2.70 -10.35 10.52
CA MET A 117 -2.94 -10.58 9.10
C MET A 117 -2.78 -9.29 8.31
N TRP A 118 -1.95 -9.34 7.28
CA TRP A 118 -1.88 -8.31 6.25
C TRP A 118 -2.95 -8.59 5.19
N VAL A 119 -3.59 -7.52 4.71
CA VAL A 119 -4.70 -7.55 3.76
C VAL A 119 -4.45 -6.52 2.67
N ALA A 120 -4.66 -6.90 1.41
CA ALA A 120 -4.60 -6.02 0.26
C ALA A 120 -5.91 -6.09 -0.55
N PHE A 121 -6.40 -4.92 -0.96
CA PHE A 121 -7.57 -4.72 -1.80
C PHE A 121 -7.21 -3.92 -3.05
N SER A 122 -7.69 -4.35 -4.22
CA SER A 122 -7.62 -3.54 -5.45
C SER A 122 -8.87 -3.77 -6.31
N GLN A 123 -9.08 -2.92 -7.32
CA GLN A 123 -10.18 -3.03 -8.27
C GLN A 123 -9.68 -3.53 -9.63
N ASP A 124 -10.46 -4.38 -10.29
CA ASP A 124 -10.24 -4.68 -11.70
C ASP A 124 -10.71 -3.52 -12.61
N LYS A 125 -10.50 -3.64 -13.92
CA LYS A 125 -10.96 -2.67 -14.93
C LYS A 125 -12.49 -2.51 -15.00
N LYS A 126 -13.26 -3.37 -14.32
CA LYS A 126 -14.73 -3.31 -14.16
C LYS A 126 -15.14 -2.74 -12.80
N GLN A 127 -14.19 -2.14 -12.07
CA GLN A 127 -14.36 -1.59 -10.72
C GLN A 127 -14.73 -2.62 -9.64
N VAL A 128 -14.58 -3.92 -9.91
CA VAL A 128 -14.88 -4.99 -8.96
C VAL A 128 -13.70 -5.12 -7.99
N TRP A 129 -13.96 -4.86 -6.71
CA TRP A 129 -12.98 -5.05 -5.65
C TRP A 129 -12.67 -6.53 -5.43
N GLN A 130 -11.39 -6.89 -5.44
CA GLN A 130 -10.88 -8.18 -4.98
C GLN A 130 -10.08 -7.97 -3.69
N ALA A 131 -10.05 -9.01 -2.84
CA ALA A 131 -9.32 -9.03 -1.58
C ALA A 131 -8.32 -10.20 -1.56
N TRP A 132 -7.14 -9.96 -1.00
CA TRP A 132 -6.14 -10.98 -0.70
C TRP A 132 -5.58 -10.76 0.70
N GLY A 133 -5.08 -11.82 1.32
CA GLY A 133 -4.54 -11.73 2.66
C GLY A 133 -3.46 -12.77 2.98
N MET A 134 -2.61 -12.40 3.92
CA MET A 134 -1.58 -13.24 4.52
C MET A 134 -1.81 -13.22 6.03
N ARG A 135 -2.49 -14.23 6.57
CA ARG A 135 -2.51 -14.44 8.03
C ARG A 135 -1.14 -14.96 8.45
N VAL A 136 -0.59 -14.34 9.49
CA VAL A 136 0.65 -14.73 10.15
C VAL A 136 0.29 -15.26 11.54
N SER A 137 0.89 -16.38 11.91
CA SER A 137 0.70 -17.05 13.20
C SER A 137 2.06 -17.45 13.74
N VAL A 138 2.63 -16.66 14.64
CA VAL A 138 3.88 -17.00 15.33
C VAL A 138 3.55 -17.97 16.47
N ALA A 139 4.39 -18.99 16.68
CA ALA A 139 4.22 -19.91 17.81
C ALA A 139 4.59 -19.23 19.13
N ASP A 140 3.79 -19.45 20.18
CA ASP A 140 4.08 -18.99 21.54
C ASP A 140 5.26 -19.79 22.12
N LYS A 141 6.44 -19.17 22.08
CA LYS A 141 7.74 -19.72 22.53
C LYS A 141 8.66 -18.57 22.95
N PRO A 142 9.47 -18.73 24.02
CA PRO A 142 10.44 -17.70 24.43
C PRO A 142 11.40 -17.26 23.32
N GLN A 143 11.81 -18.18 22.44
CA GLN A 143 12.71 -17.89 21.31
C GLN A 143 12.04 -17.00 20.23
N ALA A 144 10.71 -17.04 20.12
CA ALA A 144 9.96 -16.30 19.11
C ALA A 144 9.84 -14.80 19.42
N ILE A 145 10.07 -14.40 20.67
CA ILE A 145 10.15 -12.98 21.07
C ILE A 145 11.28 -12.27 20.30
N ASN A 146 12.40 -12.97 20.11
CA ASN A 146 13.63 -12.40 19.54
C ASN A 146 13.92 -12.87 18.11
N ASN A 147 13.11 -13.73 17.50
CA ASN A 147 13.25 -14.23 16.12
C ASN A 147 11.86 -14.65 15.56
N PRO A 148 10.87 -13.75 15.48
CA PRO A 148 9.48 -14.15 15.20
C PRO A 148 9.28 -14.82 13.84
N SER A 149 10.10 -14.52 12.82
CA SER A 149 9.95 -15.13 11.49
C SER A 149 10.23 -16.64 11.50
N GLN A 150 11.16 -17.10 12.34
CA GLN A 150 11.57 -18.51 12.46
C GLN A 150 10.47 -19.40 13.05
N PHE A 151 9.51 -18.80 13.74
CA PHE A 151 8.37 -19.47 14.36
C PHE A 151 7.02 -19.11 13.70
N ALA A 152 7.06 -18.43 12.55
CA ALA A 152 5.88 -17.96 11.83
C ALA A 152 5.30 -19.00 10.86
N THR A 153 4.00 -19.27 10.99
CA THR A 153 3.20 -19.96 9.97
C THR A 153 2.42 -18.93 9.15
N TYR A 154 2.45 -19.07 7.82
CA TYR A 154 1.75 -18.20 6.88
C TYR A 154 0.53 -18.92 6.27
N GLN A 155 -0.63 -18.27 6.24
CA GLN A 155 -1.84 -18.76 5.57
C GLN A 155 -2.31 -17.73 4.54
N TRP A 156 -2.23 -18.12 3.26
CA TRP A 156 -2.66 -17.31 2.12
C TRP A 156 -4.17 -17.39 1.89
N LEU A 157 -4.79 -16.23 1.66
CA LEU A 157 -6.24 -16.07 1.52
C LEU A 157 -6.56 -15.34 0.22
N GLY A 158 -7.59 -15.78 -0.50
CA GLY A 158 -7.98 -15.21 -1.81
C GLY A 158 -7.20 -15.72 -3.02
N ARG A 159 -6.30 -16.71 -2.84
CA ARG A 159 -5.38 -17.22 -3.89
C ARG A 159 -4.54 -16.09 -4.54
N PRO A 160 -3.68 -15.39 -3.79
CA PRO A 160 -2.80 -14.35 -4.34
C PRO A 160 -1.75 -14.99 -5.26
N ASN A 161 -1.51 -14.33 -6.40
CA ASN A 161 -0.37 -14.61 -7.26
C ASN A 161 0.94 -14.13 -6.60
N GLU A 162 2.08 -14.41 -7.24
CA GLU A 162 3.40 -14.11 -6.68
C GLU A 162 3.62 -12.62 -6.41
N SER A 163 3.13 -11.74 -7.31
CA SER A 163 3.11 -10.28 -7.14
C SER A 163 2.38 -9.83 -5.85
N VAL A 164 1.13 -10.27 -5.65
CA VAL A 164 0.38 -9.91 -4.43
C VAL A 164 0.96 -10.58 -3.18
N GLN A 165 1.58 -11.76 -3.30
CA GLN A 165 2.36 -12.34 -2.20
C GLN A 165 3.61 -11.52 -1.86
N ALA A 166 4.30 -10.97 -2.88
CA ALA A 166 5.47 -10.11 -2.68
C ALA A 166 5.07 -8.77 -2.02
N LEU A 167 3.96 -8.15 -2.45
CA LEU A 167 3.36 -6.98 -1.81
C LEU A 167 3.08 -7.24 -0.32
N LEU A 168 2.37 -8.32 0.00
CA LEU A 168 2.01 -8.67 1.39
C LEU A 168 3.23 -9.03 2.25
N LYS A 169 4.26 -9.67 1.68
CA LYS A 169 5.56 -9.90 2.35
C LYS A 169 6.32 -8.60 2.57
N LYS A 170 6.32 -7.67 1.60
CA LYS A 170 7.03 -6.40 1.70
C LYS A 170 6.48 -5.53 2.84
N GLN A 171 5.17 -5.51 3.02
CA GLN A 171 4.52 -4.81 4.14
C GLN A 171 4.82 -5.46 5.50
N LEU A 172 4.95 -6.79 5.56
CA LEU A 172 5.46 -7.47 6.76
C LEU A 172 6.93 -7.10 7.06
N GLN A 173 7.77 -7.04 6.03
CA GLN A 173 9.19 -6.63 6.11
C GLN A 173 9.39 -5.12 6.36
N GLN A 174 8.33 -4.34 6.56
CA GLN A 174 8.41 -2.95 7.04
C GLN A 174 8.33 -2.85 8.57
N ASP A 175 7.96 -3.93 9.27
CA ASP A 175 8.05 -3.99 10.74
C ASP A 175 9.53 -4.27 11.13
N PRO A 176 10.22 -3.35 11.84
CA PRO A 176 11.63 -3.52 12.19
C PRO A 176 11.86 -4.65 13.22
N ASN A 177 10.79 -5.21 13.80
CA ASN A 177 10.84 -6.37 14.69
C ASN A 177 10.66 -7.69 13.94
N TRP A 178 10.56 -7.68 12.60
CA TRP A 178 10.30 -8.87 11.79
C TRP A 178 11.56 -9.43 11.12
N HIS A 179 12.19 -10.37 11.82
CA HIS A 179 13.39 -11.12 11.43
C HIS A 179 13.31 -12.59 11.86
#